data_AF-A0A925ABD6-F1
#
_entry.id   AF-A0A925ABD6-F1
#
_cell.length_a   1.000
_cell.length_b   1.000
_cell.length_c   1.000
_cell.angle_alpha   90.00
_cell.angle_beta   90.00
_cell.angle_gamma   90.00
#
_symmetry.space_group_name_H-M   'P 1'
#
loop_
_entity.id
_entity.type
_entity.pdbx_description
1 polymer ?
#
loop_
_entity_poly.entity_id
_entity_poly.type
_entity_poly.pdbx_seq_one_letter_code
_entity_poly.pdbx_strand_id
1 'polypeptide(L)' 'MGETALAMCKRHVREGAARIARQRVLAEQLRDHGHSDLADHADALLAQFVWIQEESVVHMERLMART' A
#
# COMPACT_ATOMS: atom_id res chain seq x y z
N MET A 1 -10.91 -2.63 -26.31
CA MET A 1 -11.46 -3.35 -25.15
C MET A 1 -10.93 -2.69 -23.90
N GLY A 2 -11.79 -2.28 -22.97
CA GLY A 2 -11.40 -1.63 -21.72
C GLY A 2 -10.82 -2.62 -20.70
N GLU A 3 -10.14 -2.10 -19.69
CA GLU A 3 -9.66 -2.89 -18.55
C GLU A 3 -10.86 -3.51 -17.80
N THR A 4 -10.79 -4.80 -17.44
CA THR A 4 -11.83 -5.45 -16.65
C THR A 4 -11.75 -5.01 -15.19
N ALA A 5 -12.85 -5.08 -14.44
CA ALA A 5 -12.86 -4.75 -13.01
C ALA A 5 -11.80 -5.54 -12.22
N LEU A 6 -11.60 -6.82 -12.58
CA LEU A 6 -10.57 -7.66 -11.97
C LEU A 6 -9.14 -7.22 -12.32
N ALA A 7 -8.89 -6.85 -13.58
CA ALA A 7 -7.58 -6.34 -14.01
C ALA A 7 -7.25 -5.01 -13.32
N MET A 8 -8.24 -4.11 -13.22
CA MET A 8 -8.13 -2.85 -12.50
C MET A 8 -7.81 -3.07 -11.01
N CYS A 9 -8.53 -3.98 -10.36
CA CYS A 9 -8.31 -4.32 -8.95
C CYS A 9 -6.90 -4.88 -8.71
N LYS A 10 -6.45 -5.84 -9.54
CA LYS A 10 -5.08 -6.39 -9.48
C LYS A 10 -4.01 -5.30 -9.63
N ARG A 11 -4.21 -4.39 -10.59
CA ARG A 11 -3.29 -3.28 -10.82
C ARG A 11 -3.21 -2.35 -9.62
N HIS A 12 -4.35 -1.97 -9.03
CA HIS A 12 -4.38 -1.11 -7.85
C HIS A 12 -3.74 -1.75 -6.61
N VAL A 13 -4.01 -3.03 -6.36
CA VAL A 13 -3.34 -3.78 -5.28
C VAL A 13 -1.82 -3.77 -5.49
N ARG A 14 -1.34 -4.04 -6.70
CA ARG A 14 0.10 -4.01 -7.00
C ARG A 14 0.71 -2.61 -6.82
N GLU A 15 0.03 -1.58 -7.33
CA GLU A 15 0.48 -0.19 -7.21
C GLU A 15 0.51 0.27 -5.75
N GLY A 16 -0.47 -0.12 -4.94
CA GLY A 16 -0.54 0.18 -3.51
C GLY A 16 0.62 -0.43 -2.73
N ALA A 17 0.93 -1.72 -2.97
CA ALA A 17 2.09 -2.38 -2.38
C ALA A 17 3.41 -1.66 -2.74
N ALA A 18 3.56 -1.24 -4.00
CA ALA A 18 4.74 -0.50 -4.43
C ALA A 18 4.86 0.90 -3.81
N ARG A 19 3.73 1.58 -3.56
CA ARG A 19 3.69 2.87 -2.85
C ARG A 19 4.10 2.72 -1.39
N ILE A 20 3.55 1.72 -0.69
CA ILE A 20 3.92 1.40 0.70
C ILE A 20 5.42 1.11 0.81
N ALA A 21 5.98 0.31 -0.10
CA ALA A 21 7.40 0.02 -0.11
C ALA A 21 8.26 1.29 -0.24
N ARG A 22 7.90 2.21 -1.14
CA ARG A 22 8.59 3.51 -1.27
C ARG A 22 8.45 4.38 -0.01
N GLN A 23 7.26 4.41 0.59
CA GLN A 23 7.03 5.19 1.81
C GLN A 23 7.83 4.66 3.00
N ARG A 24 8.00 3.33 3.13
CA ARG A 24 8.88 2.74 4.16
C ARG A 24 10.33 3.20 4.03
N VAL A 25 10.86 3.18 2.80
CA VAL A 25 12.22 3.69 2.53
C VAL A 25 12.34 5.17 2.89
N LEU A 26 11.33 5.98 2.59
CA LEU A 26 11.33 7.40 2.97
C LEU A 26 11.30 7.58 4.49
N ALA A 27 10.51 6.78 5.23
CA ALA A 27 10.49 6.82 6.69
C ALA A 27 11.85 6.45 7.30
N GLU A 28 12.52 5.42 6.76
CA GLU A 28 13.89 5.05 7.14
C GLU A 28 14.88 6.19 6.88
N GLN A 29 14.82 6.81 5.69
CA GLN A 29 15.65 7.97 5.37
C GLN A 29 15.40 9.15 6.33
N LEU A 30 14.16 9.40 6.74
CA LEU A 30 13.88 10.44 7.73
C LEU A 30 14.57 10.15 9.07
N ARG A 31 14.55 8.90 9.54
CA ARG A 31 15.27 8.50 10.77
C ARG A 31 16.78 8.71 10.63
N ASP A 32 17.34 8.26 9.52
CA ASP A 32 18.79 8.36 9.26
C ASP A 32 19.30 9.80 9.21
N HIS A 33 18.46 10.74 8.77
CA HIS A 33 18.80 12.17 8.71
C HIS A 33 18.43 12.94 10.00
N GLY A 34 18.04 12.25 11.08
CA GLY A 34 17.74 12.86 12.38
C GLY A 34 16.35 13.49 12.48
N HIS A 35 15.43 13.16 11.58
CA HIS A 35 14.04 13.62 11.59
C HIS A 35 13.09 12.59 12.23
N SER A 36 13.43 12.10 13.43
CA SER A 36 12.70 11.02 14.10
C SER A 36 11.21 11.31 14.30
N ASP A 37 10.84 12.53 14.73
CA ASP A 37 9.42 12.89 14.91
C ASP A 37 8.64 12.78 13.60
N LEU A 38 9.23 13.17 12.46
CA LEU A 38 8.60 13.05 11.14
C LEU A 38 8.53 11.59 10.68
N ALA A 39 9.55 10.78 11.01
CA ALA A 39 9.54 9.35 10.72
C ALA A 39 8.42 8.63 11.50
N ASP A 40 8.19 8.97 12.77
CA ASP A 40 7.13 8.39 13.58
C ASP A 40 5.73 8.73 13.01
N HIS A 41 5.55 9.98 12.55
CA HIS A 41 4.32 10.37 11.84
C HIS A 41 4.16 9.63 10.52
N ALA A 42 5.25 9.45 9.76
CA ALA A 42 5.24 8.70 8.52
C ALA A 42 4.85 7.23 8.77
N ASP A 43 5.37 6.61 9.83
CA ASP A 43 5.03 5.24 10.25
C ASP A 43 3.55 5.10 10.63
N ALA A 44 3.02 6.05 11.38
CA ALA A 44 1.60 6.05 11.77
C ALA A 44 0.68 6.11 10.54
N LEU A 45 1.03 6.91 9.54
CA LEU A 45 0.31 6.98 8.26
C LEU A 45 0.50 5.71 7.42
N LEU A 46 1.73 5.18 7.38
CA LEU A 46 2.07 3.91 6.72
C LEU A 46 1.25 2.75 7.28
N ALA A 47 1.04 2.69 8.60
CA ALA A 47 0.22 1.66 9.22
C ALA A 47 -1.22 1.68 8.70
N GLN A 48 -1.81 2.87 8.53
CA GLN A 48 -3.14 3.01 7.93
C GLN A 48 -3.17 2.53 6.48
N PHE A 49 -2.16 2.89 5.68
CA PHE A 49 -2.08 2.43 4.30
C PHE A 49 -1.87 0.92 4.17
N VAL A 50 -1.07 0.32 5.05
CA VAL A 50 -0.89 -1.14 5.10
C VAL A 50 -2.21 -1.83 5.40
N TRP A 51 -2.96 -1.35 6.39
CA TRP A 51 -4.26 -1.91 6.73
C TRP A 51 -5.26 -1.84 5.54
N ILE A 52 -5.37 -0.67 4.89
CA ILE A 52 -6.22 -0.50 3.69
C ILE A 52 -5.77 -1.43 2.54
N GLN A 53 -4.46 -1.61 2.37
CA GLN A 53 -3.90 -2.48 1.35
C GLN A 53 -4.25 -3.95 1.62
N GLU A 54 -4.21 -4.40 2.87
CA GLU A 54 -4.62 -5.75 3.26
C GLU A 54 -6.10 -5.98 2.98
N GLU A 55 -6.98 -5.04 3.33
CA GLU A 55 -8.40 -5.12 2.99
C GLU A 55 -8.62 -5.20 1.47
N SER A 56 -7.85 -4.44 0.71
CA SER A 56 -7.90 -4.44 -0.76
C SER A 56 -7.45 -5.78 -1.35
N VAL A 57 -6.42 -6.42 -0.78
CA VAL A 57 -5.97 -7.76 -1.17
C VAL A 57 -7.07 -8.79 -0.88
N VAL A 58 -7.64 -8.79 0.33
CA VAL A 58 -8.74 -9.70 0.70
C VAL A 58 -9.94 -9.52 -0.23
N HIS A 59 -10.30 -8.29 -0.56
CA HIS A 59 -11.38 -8.02 -1.51
C HIS A 59 -11.08 -8.58 -2.90
N MET A 60 -9.86 -8.39 -3.40
CA MET A 60 -9.41 -8.92 -4.69
C MET A 60 -9.46 -10.45 -4.71
N GLU A 61 -8.98 -11.12 -3.67
CA GLU A 61 -9.00 -12.58 -3.55
C GLU A 61 -10.44 -13.12 -3.57
N ARG A 62 -11.37 -12.45 -2.87
CA ARG A 62 -12.80 -12.79 -2.91
C ARG A 62 -13.39 -12.62 -4.31
N LEU A 63 -13.01 -11.58 -5.05
CA LEU A 63 -13.44 -11.41 -6.44
C LEU A 63 -12.89 -12.54 -7.32
N MET A 64 -11.61 -12.89 -7.18
CA MET A 64 -10.98 -13.96 -7.94
C MET A 64 -11.63 -15.32 -7.70
N ALA A 65 -12.03 -15.63 -6.46
CA ALA A 65 -12.71 -16.88 -6.13
C ALA A 65 -14.14 -17.00 -6.70
N ARG A 66 -14.73 -15.90 -7.16
CA ARG A 66 -16.09 -15.83 -7.72
C ARG A 66 -16.13 -15.81 -9.25
N THR A 67 -14.97 -15.83 -9.90
CA THR A 67 -14.83 -15.76 -11.37
C THR A 67 -14.23 -17.04 -11.90
#